data_AF-A0A3P8CF75-F1
#
_entry.id   AF-A0A3P8CF75-F1
#
_cell.length_a   1.000
_cell.length_b   1.000
_cell.length_c   1.000
_cell.angle_alpha   90.00
_cell.angle_beta   90.00
_cell.angle_gamma   90.00
#
_symmetry.space_group_name_H-M   'P 1'
#
loop_
_entity.id
_entity.type
_entity.pdbx_description
1 polymer ?
#
loop_
_entity_poly.entity_id
_entity_poly.type
_entity_poly.pdbx_seq_one_letter_code
_entity_poly.pdbx_strand_id
1 'polypeptide(L)'
;MNVISIYKVLPYYAFHYSINPPINAFFLTSNSNDANFTHQTLYLQDDCPYSTDQHITATTGSRAESTRLLPSIVNLHCAVTVKLVQDVVKLDRPHVDVLALADLPLLSFLKQSACVTVQVTSPTADTVSSSCHLSPFEENKHSCLIRLQIPYTWFGGIGRNSTSRQVLSVSHTVSTTCNVPFYDRPQTPLSLLPYIENAQAHTLVKDDEVDLSLLSRANLSFGLNSLNSLFVHLSYNITDGALEKIEMRLWLDARFDLLNVSPLAPDIWPLRVVSAARPLFYTSFICKRNNKATIWDGYVFALLLRMRGSITENKRLMRNEEGDEVPFCRPSLIHSYMMVEEQNRS
;
A
#
# COMPACT_ATOMS: atom_id res chain seq x y z
N MET A 1 -24.18 -16.20 -12.98
CA MET A 1 -25.64 -16.02 -12.78
C MET A 1 -26.19 -17.22 -12.04
N ASN A 2 -26.36 -17.11 -10.72
CA ASN A 2 -27.06 -18.13 -9.96
C ASN A 2 -28.56 -17.85 -10.08
N VAL A 3 -29.28 -18.71 -10.77
CA VAL A 3 -30.74 -18.66 -10.81
C VAL A 3 -31.25 -19.13 -9.46
N ILE A 4 -31.75 -18.22 -8.64
CA ILE A 4 -32.46 -18.57 -7.42
C ILE A 4 -33.89 -18.90 -7.82
N SER A 5 -34.15 -20.19 -8.08
CA SER A 5 -35.50 -20.66 -8.29
C SER A 5 -36.12 -21.07 -6.95
N ILE A 6 -37.04 -20.26 -6.44
CA ILE A 6 -37.88 -20.64 -5.29
C ILE A 6 -39.12 -21.33 -5.84
N TYR A 7 -39.13 -22.67 -5.83
CA TYR A 7 -40.35 -23.43 -6.13
C TYR A 7 -41.01 -23.86 -4.81
N LYS A 8 -42.25 -23.43 -4.59
CA LYS A 8 -43.18 -24.09 -3.65
C LYS A 8 -44.34 -24.63 -4.48
N VAL A 9 -44.38 -25.95 -4.65
CA VAL A 9 -45.50 -26.64 -5.29
C VAL A 9 -46.62 -26.72 -4.26
N LEU A 10 -47.67 -25.91 -4.42
CA LEU A 10 -48.94 -26.08 -3.72
C LEU A 10 -50.09 -26.05 -4.74
N PRO A 11 -51.09 -26.92 -4.58
CA PRO A 11 -52.21 -26.99 -5.50
C PRO A 11 -53.12 -25.78 -5.24
N TYR A 12 -53.52 -25.08 -6.31
CA TYR A 12 -54.60 -24.08 -6.42
C TYR A 12 -54.31 -22.57 -6.42
N TYR A 13 -53.12 -22.05 -6.11
CA TYR A 13 -52.80 -20.64 -6.43
C TYR A 13 -51.32 -20.50 -6.83
N ALA A 14 -51.08 -20.24 -8.11
CA ALA A 14 -49.74 -19.96 -8.63
C ALA A 14 -49.40 -18.48 -8.34
N PHE A 15 -48.68 -18.22 -7.25
CA PHE A 15 -47.96 -16.96 -7.11
C PHE A 15 -46.84 -16.96 -8.16
N HIS A 16 -47.06 -16.24 -9.26
CA HIS A 16 -46.03 -16.02 -10.26
C HIS A 16 -45.11 -14.88 -9.78
N TYR A 17 -43.99 -15.24 -9.16
CA TYR A 17 -42.87 -14.31 -9.03
C TYR A 17 -42.15 -14.28 -10.38
N SER A 18 -42.28 -13.18 -11.11
CA SER A 18 -41.54 -13.01 -12.36
C SER A 18 -40.18 -12.38 -12.06
N ILE A 19 -39.12 -13.10 -12.41
CA ILE A 19 -37.76 -12.58 -12.40
C ILE A 19 -37.64 -11.69 -13.63
N ASN A 20 -37.65 -10.38 -13.43
CA ASN A 20 -37.20 -9.44 -14.45
C ASN A 20 -35.86 -8.90 -13.95
N PRO A 21 -34.71 -9.45 -14.38
CA PRO A 21 -33.42 -8.93 -14.00
C PRO A 21 -33.04 -7.82 -14.97
N PRO A 22 -33.27 -6.53 -14.66
CA PRO A 22 -32.40 -5.53 -15.26
C PRO A 22 -30.99 -5.82 -14.78
N ILE A 23 -30.02 -5.50 -15.64
CA ILE A 23 -28.58 -5.60 -15.37
C ILE A 23 -28.33 -5.08 -13.94
N ASN A 24 -27.88 -5.99 -13.06
CA ASN A 24 -27.51 -5.74 -11.66
C ASN A 24 -28.61 -5.53 -10.61
N ALA A 25 -29.89 -5.85 -10.85
CA ALA A 25 -30.88 -5.76 -9.77
C ALA A 25 -31.93 -6.88 -9.79
N PHE A 26 -32.37 -7.29 -8.60
CA PHE A 26 -33.41 -8.30 -8.39
C PHE A 26 -34.62 -7.65 -7.73
N PHE A 27 -35.78 -7.75 -8.39
CA PHE A 27 -37.05 -7.23 -7.90
C PHE A 27 -38.04 -8.36 -7.63
N LEU A 28 -38.81 -8.23 -6.55
CA LEU A 28 -39.99 -9.04 -6.30
C LEU A 28 -41.22 -8.28 -6.79
N THR A 29 -41.98 -8.93 -7.66
CA THR A 29 -43.25 -8.44 -8.20
C THR A 29 -44.41 -9.20 -7.58
N SER A 30 -45.44 -8.49 -7.13
CA SER A 30 -46.71 -9.09 -6.73
C SER A 30 -47.85 -8.46 -7.51
N ASN A 31 -48.61 -9.28 -8.24
CA ASN A 31 -49.87 -8.85 -8.85
C ASN A 31 -51.01 -9.15 -7.88
N SER A 32 -51.71 -8.11 -7.41
CA SER A 32 -53.01 -8.28 -6.78
C SER A 32 -54.11 -8.25 -7.84
N ASN A 33 -55.04 -9.20 -7.81
CA ASN A 33 -56.13 -9.32 -8.80
C ASN A 33 -57.13 -8.14 -8.79
N ASP A 34 -57.05 -7.21 -7.84
CA ASP A 34 -58.08 -6.18 -7.63
C ASP A 34 -57.69 -4.74 -7.98
N ALA A 35 -56.49 -4.48 -8.48
CA ALA A 35 -56.16 -3.17 -9.04
C ALA A 35 -54.91 -3.27 -9.92
N ASN A 36 -54.82 -2.39 -10.91
CA ASN A 36 -53.70 -2.21 -11.86
C ASN A 36 -52.37 -1.76 -11.19
N PHE A 37 -52.10 -2.15 -9.95
CA PHE A 37 -50.89 -1.83 -9.20
C PHE A 37 -49.93 -3.02 -9.19
N THR A 38 -48.82 -2.88 -9.91
CA THR A 38 -47.66 -3.75 -9.78
C THR A 38 -46.77 -3.21 -8.68
N HIS A 39 -46.80 -3.82 -7.49
CA HIS A 39 -45.82 -3.50 -6.46
C HIS A 39 -44.48 -4.15 -6.82
N GLN A 40 -43.45 -3.32 -7.01
CA GLN A 40 -42.06 -3.75 -7.22
C GLN A 40 -41.25 -3.43 -5.97
N THR A 41 -40.60 -4.42 -5.38
CA THR A 41 -39.67 -4.23 -4.26
C THR A 41 -38.27 -4.68 -4.67
N LEU A 42 -37.29 -3.77 -4.55
CA LEU A 42 -35.88 -4.07 -4.82
C LEU A 42 -35.31 -4.93 -3.70
N TYR A 43 -34.72 -6.06 -4.04
CA TYR A 43 -34.27 -7.07 -3.08
C TYR A 43 -32.76 -7.33 -3.16
N LEU A 44 -32.18 -7.31 -4.37
CA LEU A 44 -30.72 -7.26 -4.54
C LEU A 44 -30.36 -6.15 -5.52
N GLN A 45 -29.24 -5.48 -5.27
CA GLN A 45 -28.61 -4.57 -6.21
C GLN A 45 -27.10 -4.84 -6.22
N ASP A 46 -26.52 -5.04 -7.40
CA ASP A 46 -25.10 -5.36 -7.61
C ASP A 46 -24.61 -6.56 -6.75
N ASP A 47 -25.41 -7.64 -6.70
CA ASP A 47 -25.20 -8.82 -5.86
C ASP A 47 -25.16 -8.55 -4.33
N CYS A 48 -25.63 -7.38 -3.90
CA CYS A 48 -25.76 -6.98 -2.50
C CYS A 48 -27.23 -6.93 -2.05
N PRO A 49 -27.53 -7.31 -0.78
CA PRO A 49 -28.84 -7.04 -0.19
C PRO A 49 -29.15 -5.56 -0.20
N TYR A 50 -30.37 -5.19 -0.59
CA TYR A 50 -30.81 -3.80 -0.51
C TYR A 50 -31.03 -3.35 0.95
N SER A 51 -31.44 -4.26 1.84
CA SER A 51 -31.57 -3.99 3.28
C SER A 51 -31.44 -5.26 4.13
N THR A 52 -31.01 -5.11 5.39
CA THR A 52 -30.96 -6.17 6.40
C THR A 52 -32.33 -6.63 6.89
N ASP A 53 -33.37 -5.82 6.66
CA ASP A 53 -34.74 -6.08 7.16
C ASP A 53 -35.65 -6.75 6.12
N GLN A 54 -35.07 -7.20 5.00
CA GLN A 54 -35.82 -7.81 3.92
C GLN A 54 -36.21 -9.24 4.25
N HIS A 55 -37.52 -9.49 4.19
CA HIS A 55 -38.13 -10.78 4.44
C HIS A 55 -39.14 -11.06 3.32
N ILE A 56 -39.21 -12.31 2.88
CA ILE A 56 -40.28 -12.74 1.98
C ILE A 56 -41.34 -13.39 2.86
N THR A 57 -42.54 -12.80 2.83
CA THR A 57 -43.73 -13.38 3.47
C THR A 57 -44.61 -13.99 2.40
N ALA A 58 -44.87 -15.29 2.52
CA ALA A 58 -45.86 -15.99 1.75
C ALA A 58 -47.11 -16.20 2.62
N THR A 59 -48.27 -15.76 2.13
CA THR A 59 -49.55 -15.94 2.81
C THR A 59 -50.36 -17.01 2.09
N THR A 60 -50.72 -18.09 2.81
CA THR A 60 -51.62 -19.14 2.32
C THR A 60 -52.83 -19.24 3.24
N GLY A 61 -53.99 -18.78 2.77
CA GLY A 61 -55.19 -18.67 3.61
C GLY A 61 -54.98 -17.70 4.78
N SER A 62 -55.25 -18.13 6.00
CA SER A 62 -55.03 -17.35 7.23
C SER A 62 -53.61 -17.46 7.81
N ARG A 63 -52.73 -18.27 7.21
CA ARG A 63 -51.36 -18.46 7.69
C ARG A 63 -50.38 -17.66 6.84
N ALA A 64 -49.57 -16.86 7.51
CA ALA A 64 -48.42 -16.18 6.93
C ALA A 64 -47.14 -16.89 7.37
N GLU A 65 -46.32 -17.32 6.41
CA GLU A 65 -44.96 -17.82 6.65
C GLU A 65 -43.98 -16.77 6.12
N SER A 66 -43.07 -16.30 6.97
CA SER A 66 -42.00 -15.38 6.55
C SER A 66 -40.65 -16.07 6.62
N THR A 67 -39.81 -15.84 5.61
CA THR A 67 -38.43 -16.32 5.57
C THR A 67 -37.47 -15.19 5.20
N ARG A 68 -36.29 -15.20 5.83
CA ARG A 68 -35.18 -14.30 5.48
C ARG A 68 -34.28 -15.04 4.50
N LEU A 69 -34.16 -14.57 3.26
CA LEU A 69 -33.41 -15.27 2.19
C LEU A 69 -31.90 -15.05 2.21
N LEU A 70 -31.33 -14.46 3.25
CA LEU A 70 -29.97 -13.94 3.20
C LEU A 70 -28.81 -14.81 3.73
N PRO A 71 -28.98 -16.00 4.35
CA PRO A 71 -27.79 -16.77 4.75
C PRO A 71 -27.07 -17.46 3.59
N SER A 72 -27.63 -17.51 2.36
CA SER A 72 -27.02 -18.25 1.23
C SER A 72 -26.24 -17.40 0.22
N ILE A 73 -26.39 -16.06 0.22
CA ILE A 73 -25.65 -15.15 -0.68
C ILE A 73 -24.74 -14.25 0.18
N VAL A 74 -23.67 -14.82 0.71
CA VAL A 74 -22.72 -14.07 1.55
C VAL A 74 -21.70 -13.39 0.63
N ASN A 75 -22.07 -12.27 0.02
CA ASN A 75 -21.12 -11.40 -0.66
C ASN A 75 -20.58 -10.36 0.32
N LEU A 76 -19.44 -10.66 0.95
CA LEU A 76 -18.83 -9.76 1.94
C LEU A 76 -18.32 -8.44 1.35
N HIS A 77 -18.17 -8.34 0.02
CA HIS A 77 -17.84 -7.07 -0.62
C HIS A 77 -18.87 -5.97 -0.36
N CYS A 78 -20.12 -6.35 -0.09
CA CYS A 78 -21.19 -5.41 0.25
C CYS A 78 -21.05 -4.85 1.67
N ALA A 79 -20.35 -5.58 2.54
CA ALA A 79 -20.24 -5.27 3.96
C ALA A 79 -18.96 -4.48 4.30
N VAL A 80 -18.22 -4.04 3.27
CA VAL A 80 -16.99 -3.29 3.41
C VAL A 80 -16.92 -2.20 2.35
N THR A 81 -16.66 -0.97 2.78
CA THR A 81 -16.27 0.13 1.89
C THR A 81 -14.75 0.24 1.85
N VAL A 82 -14.17 0.17 0.65
CA VAL A 82 -12.73 0.35 0.42
C VAL A 82 -12.49 1.67 -0.29
N LYS A 83 -11.62 2.52 0.26
CA LYS A 83 -11.24 3.82 -0.32
C LYS A 83 -9.74 3.96 -0.41
N LEU A 84 -9.28 4.30 -1.60
CA LEU A 84 -7.91 4.71 -1.83
C LEU A 84 -7.71 6.14 -1.31
N VAL A 85 -6.65 6.38 -0.52
CA VAL A 85 -6.39 7.69 0.08
C VAL A 85 -5.82 8.68 -0.96
N GLN A 86 -4.94 8.21 -1.85
CA GLN A 86 -4.34 8.98 -2.94
C GLN A 86 -4.16 8.11 -4.17
N ASP A 87 -4.42 8.68 -5.35
CA ASP A 87 -4.27 8.06 -6.67
C ASP A 87 -2.88 8.28 -7.30
N VAL A 88 -2.05 9.08 -6.65
CA VAL A 88 -0.69 9.39 -7.07
C VAL A 88 0.31 8.99 -6.00
N VAL A 89 1.25 8.11 -6.34
CA VAL A 89 2.33 7.69 -5.45
C VAL A 89 3.59 8.48 -5.81
N LYS A 90 4.15 9.17 -4.81
CA LYS A 90 5.36 9.98 -4.98
C LYS A 90 6.60 9.17 -4.66
N LEU A 91 7.70 9.39 -5.40
CA LEU A 91 8.96 8.68 -5.18
C LEU A 91 9.48 8.82 -3.75
N ASP A 92 9.30 9.98 -3.11
CA ASP A 92 9.75 10.23 -1.74
C ASP A 92 8.84 9.60 -0.67
N ARG A 93 7.63 9.20 -1.05
CA ARG A 93 6.64 8.48 -0.24
C ARG A 93 6.13 7.27 -1.01
N PRO A 94 6.96 6.23 -1.19
CA PRO A 94 6.65 5.10 -2.06
C PRO A 94 5.72 4.10 -1.36
N HIS A 95 4.52 4.55 -1.00
CA HIS A 95 3.51 3.70 -0.40
C HIS A 95 2.10 4.09 -0.85
N VAL A 96 1.23 3.09 -0.86
CA VAL A 96 -0.20 3.25 -1.14
C VAL A 96 -0.95 3.00 0.15
N ASP A 97 -1.80 3.96 0.51
CA ASP A 97 -2.68 3.86 1.66
C ASP A 97 -4.11 3.60 1.20
N VAL A 98 -4.69 2.51 1.71
CA VAL A 98 -6.08 2.12 1.47
C VAL A 98 -6.80 2.01 2.80
N LEU A 99 -7.90 2.75 2.93
CA LEU A 99 -8.79 2.70 4.07
C LEU A 99 -9.90 1.68 3.80
N ALA A 100 -10.07 0.72 4.70
CA ALA A 100 -11.22 -0.18 4.68
C ALA A 100 -12.12 0.11 5.88
N LEU A 101 -13.42 0.21 5.62
CA LEU A 101 -14.46 0.55 6.59
C LEU A 101 -15.51 -0.55 6.59
N ALA A 102 -15.85 -1.05 7.77
CA ALA A 102 -16.86 -2.08 7.93
C ALA A 102 -18.28 -1.49 7.92
N ASP A 103 -19.21 -2.13 7.21
CA ASP A 103 -20.64 -1.94 7.42
C ASP A 103 -21.07 -2.77 8.63
N LEU A 104 -21.11 -2.12 9.80
CA LEU A 104 -21.41 -2.80 11.06
C LEU A 104 -22.79 -3.45 11.07
N PRO A 105 -23.88 -2.80 10.62
CA PRO A 105 -25.18 -3.46 10.48
C PRO A 105 -25.12 -4.75 9.68
N LEU A 106 -24.49 -4.72 8.49
CA LEU A 106 -24.49 -5.88 7.59
C LEU A 106 -23.61 -7.02 8.12
N LEU A 107 -22.41 -6.71 8.62
CA LEU A 107 -21.54 -7.73 9.21
C LEU A 107 -22.12 -8.33 10.49
N SER A 108 -22.79 -7.52 11.33
CA SER A 108 -23.47 -7.99 12.54
C SER A 108 -24.64 -8.92 12.19
N PHE A 109 -25.42 -8.55 11.17
CA PHE A 109 -26.51 -9.37 10.66
C PHE A 109 -26.02 -10.73 10.14
N LEU A 110 -24.93 -10.74 9.37
CA LEU A 110 -24.29 -11.96 8.87
C LEU A 110 -23.57 -12.75 9.97
N LYS A 111 -23.30 -12.13 11.12
CA LYS A 111 -22.46 -12.64 12.20
C LYS A 111 -21.07 -13.07 11.71
N GLN A 112 -20.48 -12.27 10.82
CA GLN A 112 -19.18 -12.57 10.23
C GLN A 112 -18.21 -11.41 10.38
N SER A 113 -16.94 -11.74 10.59
CA SER A 113 -15.81 -10.84 10.34
C SER A 113 -15.42 -10.88 8.86
N ALA A 114 -14.89 -9.77 8.36
CA ALA A 114 -14.35 -9.69 7.02
C ALA A 114 -12.83 -9.51 7.05
N CYS A 115 -12.12 -10.10 6.10
CA CYS A 115 -10.76 -9.77 5.76
C CYS A 115 -10.74 -9.06 4.42
N VAL A 116 -10.09 -7.91 4.39
CA VAL A 116 -9.89 -7.11 3.19
C VAL A 116 -8.44 -7.30 2.77
N THR A 117 -8.24 -7.80 1.56
CA THR A 117 -6.90 -7.94 0.97
C THR A 117 -6.79 -7.00 -0.20
N VAL A 118 -5.75 -6.19 -0.22
CA VAL A 118 -5.44 -5.24 -1.30
C VAL A 118 -4.18 -5.73 -2.00
N GLN A 119 -4.17 -5.63 -3.32
CA GLN A 119 -3.02 -5.95 -4.14
C GLN A 119 -2.74 -4.80 -5.09
N VAL A 120 -1.46 -4.41 -5.17
CA VAL A 120 -0.94 -3.50 -6.19
C VAL A 120 -0.13 -4.33 -7.17
N THR A 121 -0.38 -4.16 -8.46
CA THR A 121 0.30 -4.88 -9.54
C THR A 121 1.02 -3.90 -10.44
N SER A 122 2.28 -4.21 -10.77
CA SER A 122 3.11 -3.42 -11.68
C SER A 122 2.81 -3.75 -13.15
N PRO A 123 3.27 -2.91 -14.11
CA PRO A 123 3.23 -3.24 -15.54
C PRO A 123 4.00 -4.52 -15.89
N THR A 124 4.99 -4.90 -15.07
CA THR A 124 5.79 -6.12 -15.22
C THR A 124 5.14 -7.35 -14.57
N ALA A 125 3.91 -7.23 -14.06
CA ALA A 125 3.16 -8.26 -13.34
C ALA A 125 3.74 -8.65 -11.96
N ASP A 126 4.67 -7.86 -11.42
CA ASP A 126 5.09 -7.97 -10.03
C ASP A 126 3.98 -7.45 -9.11
N THR A 127 3.85 -8.06 -7.92
CA THR A 127 2.73 -7.75 -7.02
C THR A 127 3.20 -7.50 -5.60
N VAL A 128 2.53 -6.57 -4.93
CA VAL A 128 2.64 -6.36 -3.48
C VAL A 128 1.24 -6.40 -2.91
N SER A 129 1.04 -7.20 -1.86
CA SER A 129 -0.27 -7.34 -1.22
C SER A 129 -0.16 -7.19 0.29
N SER A 130 -1.25 -6.72 0.89
CA SER A 130 -1.41 -6.65 2.33
C SER A 130 -2.88 -6.78 2.66
N SER A 131 -3.16 -7.25 3.88
CA SER A 131 -4.52 -7.47 4.34
C SER A 131 -4.78 -6.87 5.71
N CYS A 132 -6.05 -6.72 6.05
CA CYS A 132 -6.49 -6.40 7.40
C CYS A 132 -7.79 -7.13 7.73
N HIS A 133 -8.06 -7.27 9.02
CA HIS A 133 -9.31 -7.83 9.52
C HIS A 133 -10.24 -6.74 10.02
N LEU A 134 -11.50 -6.84 9.63
CA LEU A 134 -12.62 -6.05 10.10
C LEU A 134 -13.58 -6.97 10.87
N SER A 135 -14.07 -6.50 12.00
CA SER A 135 -14.98 -7.27 12.86
C SER A 135 -16.06 -6.36 13.43
N PRO A 136 -17.35 -6.72 13.33
CA PRO A 136 -18.42 -5.97 13.99
C PRO A 136 -18.44 -6.20 15.51
N PHE A 137 -17.66 -7.16 16.01
CA PHE A 137 -17.64 -7.57 17.41
C PHE A 137 -16.53 -6.88 18.22
N GLU A 138 -15.64 -6.16 17.55
CA GLU A 138 -14.46 -5.53 18.15
C GLU A 138 -14.35 -4.07 17.68
N GLU A 139 -14.52 -3.12 18.59
CA GLU A 139 -14.56 -1.68 18.26
C GLU A 139 -13.30 -1.18 17.53
N ASN A 140 -12.14 -1.73 17.87
CA ASN A 140 -10.86 -1.41 17.25
C ASN A 140 -10.65 -2.06 15.86
N LYS A 141 -11.61 -2.85 15.37
CA LYS A 141 -11.60 -3.50 14.05
C LYS A 141 -12.79 -3.07 13.19
N HIS A 142 -13.42 -1.94 13.49
CA HIS A 142 -14.45 -1.36 12.63
C HIS A 142 -13.85 -0.73 11.35
N SER A 143 -12.57 -0.36 11.40
CA SER A 143 -11.83 0.19 10.28
C SER A 143 -10.37 -0.23 10.34
N CYS A 144 -9.68 -0.15 9.20
CA CYS A 144 -8.26 -0.41 9.13
C CYS A 144 -7.59 0.45 8.05
N LEU A 145 -6.32 0.80 8.26
CA LEU A 145 -5.45 1.39 7.25
C LEU A 145 -4.50 0.32 6.72
N ILE A 146 -4.63 -0.03 5.44
CA ILE A 146 -3.73 -0.95 4.74
C ILE A 146 -2.68 -0.10 4.01
N ARG A 147 -1.42 -0.24 4.40
CA ARG A 147 -0.29 0.46 3.78
C ARG A 147 0.58 -0.52 3.01
N LEU A 148 0.66 -0.37 1.69
CA LEU A 148 1.50 -1.19 0.82
C LEU A 148 2.74 -0.39 0.41
N GLN A 149 3.93 -0.96 0.59
CA GLN A 149 5.19 -0.33 0.15
C GLN A 149 5.40 -0.63 -1.34
N ILE A 150 5.63 0.41 -2.13
CA ILE A 150 5.91 0.31 -3.56
C ILE A 150 7.43 0.24 -3.76
N PRO A 151 7.96 -0.80 -4.41
CA PRO A 151 9.39 -0.88 -4.73
C PRO A 151 9.84 0.32 -5.58
N TYR A 152 11.00 0.91 -5.26
CA TYR A 152 11.53 2.04 -6.05
C TYR A 152 11.79 1.68 -7.51
N THR A 153 12.10 0.41 -7.79
CA THR A 153 12.32 -0.11 -9.15
C THR A 153 11.07 0.01 -10.04
N TRP A 154 9.87 0.10 -9.45
CA TRP A 154 8.63 0.28 -10.21
C TRP A 154 8.43 1.71 -10.70
N PHE A 155 9.22 2.70 -10.25
CA PHE A 155 9.10 4.07 -10.74
C PHE A 155 9.75 4.27 -12.12
N GLY A 156 10.45 3.26 -12.65
CA GLY A 156 11.12 3.33 -13.96
C GLY A 156 12.28 4.31 -13.96
N GLY A 157 12.46 5.05 -15.05
CA GLY A 157 13.48 6.10 -15.14
C GLY A 157 13.18 7.22 -14.16
N ILE A 158 14.00 7.36 -13.12
CA ILE A 158 13.85 8.40 -12.09
C ILE A 158 14.47 9.71 -12.57
N GLY A 159 13.73 10.82 -12.41
CA GLY A 159 14.17 12.17 -12.76
C GLY A 159 13.04 13.01 -13.34
N ARG A 160 13.19 14.34 -13.30
CA ARG A 160 12.16 15.28 -13.83
C ARG A 160 11.97 15.18 -15.35
N ASN A 161 12.99 14.69 -16.06
CA ASN A 161 12.96 14.48 -17.52
C ASN A 161 12.42 13.10 -17.91
N SER A 162 11.92 12.33 -16.95
CA SER A 162 11.30 11.04 -17.22
C SER A 162 9.99 11.25 -17.99
N THR A 163 9.96 10.76 -19.23
CA THR A 163 8.76 10.74 -20.07
C THR A 163 7.86 9.55 -19.75
N SER A 164 8.35 8.57 -19.00
CA SER A 164 7.63 7.35 -18.66
C SER A 164 6.72 7.55 -17.44
N ARG A 165 5.45 7.89 -17.68
CA ARG A 165 4.41 7.82 -16.64
C ARG A 165 4.06 6.35 -16.41
N GLN A 166 4.61 5.76 -15.34
CA GLN A 166 4.22 4.42 -14.93
C GLN A 166 2.86 4.44 -14.23
N VAL A 167 2.00 3.48 -14.59
CA VAL A 167 0.69 3.29 -14.00
C VAL A 167 0.63 1.91 -13.37
N LEU A 168 0.33 1.84 -12.07
CA LEU A 168 0.07 0.59 -11.37
C LEU A 168 -1.44 0.31 -11.36
N SER A 169 -1.82 -0.94 -11.12
CA SER A 169 -3.21 -1.29 -10.88
C SER A 169 -3.43 -1.75 -9.44
N VAL A 170 -4.50 -1.26 -8.82
CA VAL A 170 -4.94 -1.66 -7.48
C VAL A 170 -6.21 -2.47 -7.61
N SER A 171 -6.23 -3.62 -6.94
CA SER A 171 -7.43 -4.42 -6.78
C SER A 171 -7.61 -4.79 -5.31
N HIS A 172 -8.83 -5.13 -4.92
CA HIS A 172 -9.14 -5.58 -3.57
C HIS A 172 -10.12 -6.76 -3.59
N THR A 173 -10.03 -7.60 -2.58
CA THR A 173 -10.96 -8.70 -2.32
C THR A 173 -11.41 -8.69 -0.88
N VAL A 174 -12.67 -9.05 -0.64
CA VAL A 174 -13.24 -9.17 0.70
C VAL A 174 -13.74 -10.59 0.90
N SER A 175 -13.30 -11.24 1.96
CA SER A 175 -13.69 -12.62 2.30
C SER A 175 -13.67 -12.83 3.82
N THR A 176 -14.03 -14.01 4.30
CA THR A 176 -13.89 -14.37 5.72
C THR A 176 -12.42 -14.60 6.12
N THR A 177 -11.57 -14.93 5.15
CA THR A 177 -10.13 -15.18 5.33
C THR A 177 -9.31 -14.29 4.39
N CYS A 178 -8.04 -14.08 4.71
CA CYS A 178 -7.15 -13.21 3.93
C CYS A 178 -6.44 -13.92 2.77
N ASN A 179 -6.56 -15.24 2.67
CA ASN A 179 -5.85 -16.04 1.68
C ASN A 179 -6.79 -16.37 0.51
N VAL A 180 -7.23 -15.33 -0.21
CA VAL A 180 -8.21 -15.48 -1.28
C VAL A 180 -7.66 -14.89 -2.57
N PRO A 181 -7.83 -15.60 -3.71
CA PRO A 181 -7.35 -15.13 -5.00
C PRO A 181 -8.15 -13.94 -5.53
N PHE A 182 -7.46 -13.09 -6.31
CA PHE A 182 -7.98 -11.91 -6.97
C PHE A 182 -8.49 -12.27 -8.38
N TYR A 183 -9.64 -12.93 -8.49
CA TYR A 183 -10.26 -13.22 -9.79
C TYR A 183 -11.17 -12.06 -10.26
N ASP A 184 -10.95 -11.56 -11.47
CA ASP A 184 -11.79 -10.61 -12.21
C ASP A 184 -12.32 -9.41 -11.41
N ARG A 185 -11.44 -8.78 -10.61
CA ARG A 185 -11.80 -7.59 -9.81
C ARG A 185 -11.57 -6.28 -10.56
N PRO A 186 -12.44 -5.27 -10.36
CA PRO A 186 -12.21 -3.93 -10.87
C PRO A 186 -10.84 -3.42 -10.45
N GLN A 187 -10.09 -2.89 -11.42
CA GLN A 187 -8.77 -2.33 -11.20
C GLN A 187 -8.85 -0.81 -11.18
N THR A 188 -8.30 -0.20 -10.14
CA THR A 188 -8.13 1.25 -10.06
C THR A 188 -6.71 1.62 -10.45
N PRO A 189 -6.51 2.51 -11.44
CA PRO A 189 -5.17 2.93 -11.82
C PRO A 189 -4.54 3.84 -10.76
N LEU A 190 -3.24 3.68 -10.53
CA LEU A 190 -2.40 4.56 -9.73
C LEU A 190 -1.29 5.14 -10.57
N SER A 191 -1.07 6.45 -10.50
CA SER A 191 0.05 7.08 -11.19
C SER A 191 1.28 7.16 -10.31
N LEU A 192 2.44 6.81 -10.86
CA LEU A 192 3.73 7.03 -10.19
C LEU A 192 4.34 8.37 -10.61
N LEU A 193 4.85 9.12 -9.63
CA LEU A 193 5.67 10.31 -9.87
C LEU A 193 7.15 9.96 -9.65
N PRO A 194 7.95 9.83 -10.73
CA PRO A 194 9.32 9.34 -10.66
C PRO A 194 10.33 10.45 -10.32
N TYR A 195 9.93 11.47 -9.56
CA TYR A 195 10.82 12.54 -9.12
C TYR A 195 10.38 13.10 -7.77
N ILE A 196 11.31 13.77 -7.10
CA ILE A 196 11.08 14.42 -5.81
C ILE A 196 10.73 15.88 -6.06
N GLU A 197 9.49 16.26 -5.74
CA GLU A 197 9.08 17.67 -5.70
C GLU A 197 9.84 18.38 -4.57
N ASN A 198 10.40 19.56 -4.86
CA ASN A 198 11.14 20.36 -3.88
C ASN A 198 12.22 19.55 -3.14
N ALA A 199 13.04 18.83 -3.89
CA ALA A 199 14.17 18.09 -3.32
C ALA A 199 15.15 19.06 -2.65
N GLN A 200 15.59 18.70 -1.45
CA GLN A 200 16.70 19.33 -0.75
C GLN A 200 17.90 18.40 -0.81
N ALA A 201 19.01 18.91 -1.33
CA ALA A 201 20.27 18.20 -1.39
C ALA A 201 21.18 18.61 -0.23
N HIS A 202 21.80 17.63 0.41
CA HIS A 202 22.89 17.83 1.34
C HIS A 202 24.16 17.28 0.69
N THR A 203 25.08 18.17 0.33
CA THR A 203 26.35 17.80 -0.29
C THR A 203 27.21 17.03 0.71
N LEU A 204 27.62 15.83 0.33
CA LEU A 204 28.51 14.96 1.11
C LEU A 204 29.97 15.13 0.66
N VAL A 205 30.18 15.16 -0.65
CA VAL A 205 31.48 15.37 -1.29
C VAL A 205 31.26 16.30 -2.46
N LYS A 206 32.13 17.30 -2.62
CA LYS A 206 32.14 18.16 -3.80
C LYS A 206 33.57 18.51 -4.15
N ASP A 207 33.96 18.05 -5.33
CA ASP A 207 35.22 18.35 -5.99
C ASP A 207 34.92 18.83 -7.43
N ASP A 208 35.93 19.26 -8.17
CA ASP A 208 35.77 19.79 -9.54
C ASP A 208 35.19 18.74 -10.51
N GLU A 209 35.49 17.45 -10.27
CA GLU A 209 35.06 16.34 -11.14
C GLU A 209 33.97 15.44 -10.54
N VAL A 210 33.70 15.54 -9.23
CA VAL A 210 32.76 14.66 -8.50
C VAL A 210 31.88 15.45 -7.53
N ASP A 211 30.56 15.34 -7.69
CA ASP A 211 29.56 15.82 -6.74
C ASP A 211 28.74 14.64 -6.21
N LEU A 212 28.81 14.41 -4.91
CA LEU A 212 27.94 13.48 -4.23
C LEU A 212 27.05 14.20 -3.23
N SER A 213 25.76 13.95 -3.33
CA SER A 213 24.78 14.49 -2.42
C SER A 213 23.76 13.46 -1.94
N LEU A 214 23.23 13.72 -0.75
CA LEU A 214 22.08 13.05 -0.19
C LEU A 214 20.85 13.92 -0.42
N LEU A 215 19.88 13.43 -1.20
CA LEU A 215 18.63 14.13 -1.48
C LEU A 215 17.49 13.58 -0.66
N SER A 216 16.59 14.49 -0.33
CA SER A 216 15.39 14.21 0.45
C SER A 216 14.32 15.25 0.14
N ARG A 217 13.07 15.06 0.58
CA ARG A 217 12.06 16.13 0.46
C ARG A 217 12.47 17.32 1.33
N ALA A 218 12.35 18.55 0.84
CA ALA A 218 12.54 19.73 1.68
C ALA A 218 11.58 19.74 2.88
N ASN A 219 12.04 20.27 4.02
CA ASN A 219 11.25 20.36 5.26
C ASN A 219 10.73 19.01 5.76
N LEU A 220 11.56 17.97 5.67
CA LEU A 220 11.26 16.67 6.26
C LEU A 220 11.07 16.81 7.77
N SER A 221 9.86 16.53 8.23
CA SER A 221 9.55 16.32 9.64
C SER A 221 9.38 14.82 9.89
N PHE A 222 10.06 14.32 10.91
CA PHE A 222 9.93 12.93 11.33
C PHE A 222 8.85 12.86 12.40
N GLY A 223 7.65 12.44 11.99
CA GLY A 223 6.57 12.07 12.91
C GLY A 223 6.67 10.60 13.32
N LEU A 224 6.03 10.22 14.42
CA LEU A 224 5.95 8.82 14.86
C LEU A 224 5.37 7.94 13.73
N ASN A 225 6.00 6.80 13.46
CA ASN A 225 5.64 5.87 12.37
C ASN A 225 5.67 6.50 10.96
N SER A 226 6.28 7.68 10.79
CA SER A 226 6.44 8.29 9.47
C SER A 226 7.47 7.51 8.65
N LEU A 227 7.20 7.42 7.34
CA LEU A 227 8.08 6.83 6.33
C LEU A 227 8.71 7.94 5.52
N ASN A 228 10.03 7.93 5.39
CA ASN A 228 10.78 8.95 4.67
C ASN A 228 11.84 8.29 3.79
N SER A 229 11.98 8.82 2.58
CA SER A 229 12.96 8.33 1.62
C SER A 229 14.17 9.26 1.55
N LEU A 230 15.36 8.68 1.52
CA LEU A 230 16.61 9.38 1.23
C LEU A 230 17.22 8.79 -0.04
N PHE A 231 17.85 9.63 -0.85
CA PHE A 231 18.40 9.24 -2.14
C PHE A 231 19.85 9.67 -2.23
N VAL A 232 20.72 8.76 -2.66
CA VAL A 232 22.11 9.11 -2.93
C VAL A 232 22.24 9.44 -4.40
N HIS A 233 22.67 10.66 -4.68
CA HIS A 233 22.92 11.17 -6.02
C HIS A 233 24.40 11.39 -6.20
N LEU A 234 24.91 10.92 -7.33
CA LEU A 234 26.28 11.13 -7.76
C LEU A 234 26.25 11.82 -9.13
N SER A 235 27.13 12.79 -9.29
CA SER A 235 27.46 13.41 -10.56
C SER A 235 28.97 13.35 -10.70
N TYR A 236 29.48 12.87 -11.82
CA TYR A 236 30.90 12.97 -12.10
C TYR A 236 31.17 13.19 -13.58
N ASN A 237 32.26 13.88 -13.85
CA ASN A 237 32.80 14.12 -15.18
C ASN A 237 34.32 14.03 -15.09
N ILE A 238 34.84 12.80 -15.16
CA ILE A 238 36.26 12.52 -14.92
C ILE A 238 36.94 12.23 -16.26
N THR A 239 38.05 12.92 -16.49
CA THR A 239 38.84 12.80 -17.72
C THR A 239 39.99 11.79 -17.60
N ASP A 240 40.56 11.65 -16.40
CA ASP A 240 41.63 10.70 -16.08
C ASP A 240 41.42 10.12 -14.68
N GLY A 241 41.26 8.79 -14.57
CA GLY A 241 40.91 8.11 -13.31
C GLY A 241 39.46 7.58 -13.31
N ALA A 242 39.28 6.27 -13.20
CA ALA A 242 37.93 5.73 -13.05
C ALA A 242 37.55 5.81 -11.56
N LEU A 243 36.54 6.61 -11.18
CA LEU A 243 35.85 6.40 -9.90
C LEU A 243 35.32 4.95 -9.88
N GLU A 244 36.01 4.03 -9.19
CA GLU A 244 35.71 2.59 -9.23
C GLU A 244 34.74 2.15 -8.12
N LYS A 245 34.78 2.84 -6.97
CA LYS A 245 34.08 2.43 -5.77
C LYS A 245 33.58 3.63 -4.98
N ILE A 246 32.35 3.51 -4.49
CA ILE A 246 31.74 4.44 -3.54
C ILE A 246 31.39 3.64 -2.29
N GLU A 247 31.86 4.09 -1.13
CA GLU A 247 31.49 3.49 0.16
C GLU A 247 30.92 4.54 1.09
N MET A 248 29.60 4.49 1.28
CA MET A 248 28.88 5.32 2.23
C MET A 248 28.65 4.57 3.52
N ARG A 249 29.06 5.14 4.64
CA ARG A 249 28.75 4.64 5.98
C ARG A 249 27.71 5.55 6.61
N LEU A 250 26.62 4.94 7.06
CA LEU A 250 25.51 5.64 7.68
C LEU A 250 25.36 5.19 9.13
N TRP A 251 25.43 6.15 10.05
CA TRP A 251 25.05 5.98 11.44
C TRP A 251 23.62 6.50 11.59
N LEU A 252 22.69 5.59 11.82
CA LEU A 252 21.29 5.92 12.08
C LEU A 252 21.07 6.02 13.57
N ASP A 253 20.42 7.10 13.99
CA ASP A 253 19.89 7.24 15.34
C ASP A 253 18.93 6.07 15.66
N ALA A 254 18.98 5.57 16.89
CA ALA A 254 18.22 4.38 17.33
C ALA A 254 16.69 4.50 17.19
N ARG A 255 16.18 5.72 16.95
CA ARG A 255 14.77 6.00 16.67
C ARG A 255 14.37 5.67 15.23
N PHE A 256 15.32 5.41 14.34
CA PHE A 256 15.04 5.05 12.95
C PHE A 256 15.25 3.57 12.69
N ASP A 257 14.32 2.99 11.92
CA ASP A 257 14.50 1.70 11.26
C ASP A 257 14.80 1.92 9.79
N LEU A 258 15.86 1.30 9.29
CA LEU A 258 16.10 1.14 7.87
C LEU A 258 15.22 -0.02 7.36
N LEU A 259 14.13 0.31 6.67
CA LEU A 259 13.17 -0.70 6.20
C LEU A 259 13.60 -1.34 4.90
N ASN A 260 14.09 -0.53 3.95
CA ASN A 260 14.47 -1.01 2.64
C ASN A 260 15.61 -0.18 2.06
N VAL A 261 16.40 -0.82 1.22
CA VAL A 261 17.50 -0.23 0.45
C VAL A 261 17.35 -0.75 -0.97
N SER A 262 17.27 0.15 -1.95
CA SER A 262 17.07 -0.25 -3.34
C SER A 262 18.08 0.41 -4.26
N PRO A 263 18.84 -0.37 -5.06
CA PRO A 263 19.67 0.20 -6.11
C PRO A 263 18.77 0.82 -7.19
N LEU A 264 19.12 2.02 -7.65
CA LEU A 264 18.36 2.74 -8.67
C LEU A 264 19.02 2.65 -10.05
N ALA A 265 20.31 2.34 -10.10
CA ALA A 265 21.05 2.05 -11.33
C ALA A 265 21.90 0.76 -11.18
N PRO A 266 21.28 -0.41 -10.92
CA PRO A 266 22.02 -1.64 -10.58
C PRO A 266 22.99 -2.12 -11.66
N ASP A 267 22.73 -1.79 -12.93
CA ASP A 267 23.60 -2.17 -14.05
C ASP A 267 24.92 -1.38 -14.06
N ILE A 268 24.91 -0.15 -13.52
CA ILE A 268 26.07 0.75 -13.47
C ILE A 268 26.74 0.68 -12.10
N TRP A 269 25.93 0.75 -11.04
CA TRP A 269 26.32 0.81 -9.65
C TRP A 269 25.59 -0.26 -8.83
N PRO A 270 25.97 -1.55 -8.97
CA PRO A 270 25.49 -2.60 -8.08
C PRO A 270 25.78 -2.24 -6.62
N LEU A 271 24.76 -2.42 -5.78
CA LEU A 271 24.82 -2.07 -4.37
C LEU A 271 25.00 -3.33 -3.51
N ARG A 272 25.98 -3.27 -2.60
CA ARG A 272 26.15 -4.23 -1.52
C ARG A 272 25.96 -3.52 -0.18
N VAL A 273 25.07 -4.06 0.65
CA VAL A 273 24.80 -3.54 2.00
C VAL A 273 25.45 -4.43 3.03
N VAL A 274 26.19 -3.84 3.97
CA VAL A 274 26.85 -4.55 5.08
C VAL A 274 26.58 -3.79 6.37
N SER A 275 25.90 -4.41 7.32
CA SER A 275 25.70 -3.84 8.66
C SER A 275 26.81 -4.32 9.59
N ALA A 276 27.48 -3.39 10.26
CA ALA A 276 28.48 -3.71 11.27
C ALA A 276 27.79 -4.01 12.62
N ALA A 277 28.24 -5.08 13.28
CA ALA A 277 27.91 -5.34 14.68
C ALA A 277 28.84 -4.54 15.60
N ARG A 278 28.54 -4.53 16.91
CA ARG A 278 29.28 -3.80 17.94
C ARG A 278 30.81 -3.93 17.80
N PRO A 279 31.58 -2.86 18.12
CA PRO A 279 31.16 -1.66 18.85
C PRO A 279 30.61 -0.51 17.99
N LEU A 280 30.77 -0.55 16.66
CA LEU A 280 30.35 0.52 15.76
C LEU A 280 29.07 0.10 15.01
N PHE A 281 27.91 0.60 15.43
CA PHE A 281 26.64 0.38 14.72
C PHE A 281 26.55 1.32 13.51
N TYR A 282 27.00 0.86 12.36
CA TYR A 282 26.78 1.54 11.09
C TYR A 282 26.36 0.56 9.99
N THR A 283 25.68 1.09 8.99
CA THR A 283 25.41 0.36 7.74
C THR A 283 26.30 0.94 6.64
N SER A 284 27.12 0.09 6.05
CA SER A 284 27.90 0.39 4.84
C SER A 284 27.08 0.08 3.60
N PHE A 285 27.05 1.04 2.69
CA PHE A 285 26.54 0.94 1.33
C PHE A 285 27.73 1.02 0.38
N ILE A 286 28.07 -0.11 -0.23
CA ILE A 286 29.23 -0.25 -1.09
C ILE A 286 28.74 -0.41 -2.51
N CYS A 287 29.00 0.59 -3.36
CA CYS A 287 28.73 0.55 -4.78
C CYS A 287 30.05 0.38 -5.54
N LYS A 288 30.13 -0.64 -6.38
CA LYS A 288 31.27 -0.86 -7.27
C LYS A 288 30.83 -0.62 -8.70
N ARG A 289 31.60 0.14 -9.45
CA ARG A 289 31.25 0.51 -10.81
C ARG A 289 31.41 -0.67 -11.76
N ASN A 290 30.37 -0.95 -12.55
CA ASN A 290 30.41 -1.98 -13.58
C ASN A 290 30.81 -1.44 -14.96
N ASN A 291 30.52 -0.17 -15.25
CA ASN A 291 30.74 0.45 -16.57
C ASN A 291 31.69 1.63 -16.49
N LYS A 292 32.67 1.73 -17.40
CA LYS A 292 33.72 2.78 -17.43
C LYS A 292 33.28 4.11 -18.08
N ALA A 293 31.99 4.45 -18.07
CA ALA A 293 31.47 5.69 -18.65
C ALA A 293 32.04 6.93 -17.94
N THR A 294 32.85 7.75 -18.61
CA THR A 294 33.60 8.89 -18.02
C THR A 294 32.72 10.02 -17.45
N ILE A 295 31.45 10.05 -17.84
CA ILE A 295 30.44 11.01 -17.36
C ILE A 295 29.24 10.24 -16.83
N TRP A 296 28.71 10.65 -15.68
CA TRP A 296 27.47 10.11 -15.13
C TRP A 296 26.79 11.13 -14.22
N ASP A 297 25.47 11.20 -14.28
CA ASP A 297 24.66 12.05 -13.42
C ASP A 297 23.35 11.32 -13.09
N GLY A 298 23.12 11.03 -11.81
CA GLY A 298 21.91 10.30 -11.42
C GLY A 298 21.88 9.78 -9.99
N TYR A 299 20.83 8.99 -9.71
CA TYR A 299 20.64 8.36 -8.41
C TYR A 299 21.26 6.97 -8.35
N VAL A 300 22.07 6.71 -7.33
CA VAL A 300 22.77 5.44 -7.14
C VAL A 300 21.86 4.44 -6.43
N PHE A 301 21.32 4.83 -5.28
CA PHE A 301 20.40 4.03 -4.48
C PHE A 301 19.46 4.89 -3.62
N ALA A 302 18.37 4.29 -3.17
CA ALA A 302 17.40 4.87 -2.25
C ALA A 302 17.33 4.10 -0.93
N LEU A 303 17.03 4.83 0.14
CA LEU A 303 16.83 4.33 1.50
C LEU A 303 15.41 4.67 1.94
N LEU A 304 14.67 3.67 2.43
CA LEU A 304 13.38 3.88 3.09
C LEU A 304 13.58 3.77 4.60
N LEU A 305 13.38 4.90 5.30
CA LEU A 305 13.49 5.01 6.74
C LEU A 305 12.10 5.09 7.39
N ARG A 306 11.94 4.46 8.55
CA ARG A 306 10.77 4.60 9.42
C ARG A 306 11.18 5.17 10.76
N MET A 307 10.49 6.20 11.23
CA MET A 307 10.62 6.63 12.62
C MET A 307 9.82 5.71 13.53
N ARG A 308 10.43 5.19 14.60
CA ARG A 308 9.79 4.31 15.58
C ARG A 308 8.68 5.03 16.34
N GLY A 309 7.60 4.29 16.62
CA GLY A 309 6.31 4.84 17.08
C GLY A 309 6.17 5.11 18.57
N SER A 310 7.12 4.72 19.42
CA SER A 310 6.96 4.80 20.87
C SER A 310 7.94 5.76 21.55
N ILE A 311 7.39 6.77 22.24
CA ILE A 311 8.15 7.67 23.12
C ILE A 311 8.80 6.87 24.27
N THR A 312 8.18 5.80 24.76
CA THR A 312 8.72 4.98 25.86
C THR A 312 9.84 4.04 25.41
N GLU A 313 9.80 3.52 24.18
CA GLU A 313 10.92 2.81 23.57
C GLU A 313 12.09 3.75 23.31
N ASN A 314 11.80 4.94 22.77
CA ASN A 314 12.82 5.96 22.52
C ASN A 314 13.48 6.44 23.82
N LYS A 315 12.72 6.65 24.92
CA LYS A 315 13.27 7.02 26.24
C LYS A 315 14.15 5.92 26.86
N ARG A 316 13.82 4.64 26.66
CA ARG A 316 14.64 3.52 27.15
C ARG A 316 15.96 3.39 26.39
N LEU A 317 15.96 3.69 25.08
CA LEU A 317 17.17 3.69 24.26
C LEU A 317 18.11 4.83 24.63
N MET A 318 17.59 6.04 24.84
CA MET A 318 18.39 7.19 25.31
C MET A 318 19.08 6.93 26.67
N ARG A 319 18.41 6.22 27.59
CA ARG A 319 19.01 5.82 28.89
C ARG A 319 20.14 4.80 28.78
N ASN A 320 20.15 3.98 27.73
CA ASN A 320 21.22 3.02 27.51
C ASN A 320 22.44 3.66 26.83
N GLU A 321 22.29 4.84 26.23
CA GLU A 321 23.37 5.63 25.63
C GLU A 321 23.98 6.64 26.61
N GLU A 322 23.22 7.12 27.60
CA GLU A 322 23.72 7.99 28.70
C GLU A 322 24.76 7.34 29.62
N GLY A 323 25.09 6.06 29.43
CA GLY A 323 26.16 5.35 30.15
C GLY A 323 27.56 5.53 29.57
N ASP A 324 27.71 6.09 28.37
CA ASP A 324 28.99 6.33 27.71
C ASP A 324 29.16 7.84 27.45
N GLU A 325 29.92 8.53 28.30
CA GLU A 325 30.21 9.97 28.20
C GLU A 325 31.02 10.32 26.93
N VAL A 326 30.45 11.09 25.98
CA VAL A 326 31.14 12.15 25.19
C VAL A 326 30.12 13.14 24.57
N PRO A 327 30.49 14.38 24.18
CA PRO A 327 29.75 15.60 24.49
C PRO A 327 28.76 16.02 23.40
N PHE A 328 27.68 16.67 23.83
CA PHE A 328 26.85 17.64 23.10
C PHE A 328 27.08 17.75 21.58
N CYS A 329 26.26 17.04 20.80
CA CYS A 329 25.98 17.42 19.41
C CYS A 329 24.60 18.11 19.33
N ARG A 330 24.61 19.34 18.81
CA ARG A 330 23.45 20.09 18.30
C ARG A 330 22.71 19.29 17.21
N PRO A 331 21.45 19.64 16.85
CA PRO A 331 20.55 18.73 16.13
C PRO A 331 20.94 18.55 14.66
N SER A 332 21.84 17.62 14.39
CA SER A 332 22.04 16.98 13.09
C SER A 332 21.79 15.48 13.28
N LEU A 333 20.54 15.07 13.01
CA LEU A 333 19.98 13.74 13.31
C LEU A 333 20.60 12.58 12.51
N ILE A 334 21.53 12.88 11.60
CA ILE A 334 22.20 11.91 10.74
C ILE A 334 23.66 12.36 10.62
N HIS A 335 24.59 11.50 11.05
CA HIS A 335 26.00 11.64 10.69
C HIS A 335 26.32 10.60 9.64
N SER A 336 26.75 11.06 8.47
CA SER A 336 27.26 10.22 7.38
C SER A 336 28.70 10.61 7.12
N TYR A 337 29.60 9.64 7.18
CA TYR A 337 30.98 9.79 6.75
C TYR A 337 31.17 8.92 5.51
N MET A 338 31.75 9.50 4.45
CA MET A 338 32.00 8.79 3.21
C MET A 338 33.48 8.79 2.87
N MET A 339 33.99 7.63 2.46
CA MET A 339 35.32 7.53 1.87
C MET A 339 35.16 7.26 0.36
N VAL A 340 35.70 8.16 -0.46
CA VAL A 340 35.93 7.94 -1.88
C VAL A 340 37.35 7.41 -2.00
N GLU A 341 37.52 6.23 -2.59
CA GLU A 341 38.83 5.59 -2.72
C GLU A 341 39.21 5.63 -4.21
N GLU A 342 40.05 6.60 -4.58
CA GLU A 342 40.73 6.63 -5.88
C GLU A 342 41.97 5.74 -5.81
N GLN A 343 41.91 4.59 -6.45
CA GLN A 343 43.06 3.69 -6.50
C GLN A 343 43.90 4.03 -7.73
N ASN A 344 44.84 4.96 -7.58
CA ASN A 344 45.89 5.21 -8.57
C ASN A 344 46.74 3.94 -8.71
N ARG A 345 46.54 3.19 -9.80
CA ARG A 345 47.46 2.12 -10.21
C ARG A 345 48.71 2.77 -10.81
N SER A 346 49.82 2.62 -10.08
CA SER A 346 51.20 2.80 -10.55
C SER A 346 51.53 1.90 -11.73
#